data_AF-A0A0G1J070-F1
#
_entry.id   AF-A0A0G1J070-F1
#
_cell.length_a   1.000
_cell.length_b   1.000
_cell.length_c   1.000
_cell.angle_alpha   90.00
_cell.angle_beta   90.00
_cell.angle_gamma   90.00
#
_symmetry.space_group_name_H-M   'P 1'
#
loop_
_entity.id
_entity.type
_entity.pdbx_description
1 polymer ?
#
loop_
_entity_poly.entity_id
_entity_poly.type
_entity_poly.pdbx_seq_one_letter_code
_entity_poly.pdbx_strand_id
1 'polypeptide(L)'
;MFAIFLTLLGLIIFEIVSSIDNAVVNADVLSTMKSKAAKRFFLTWGILFAVFVVRGFLPSVIVFLADPSIGVFGALQAIWQTDSGVTSAVEAVTPVIMIAGGMFLVLLWAHWLFMEDKKFGLPHEWYVQTYGAVWFYS
;
A
#
# COMPACT_ATOMS: atom_id res chain seq x y z
N MET A 1 16.69 8.94 -25.73
CA MET A 1 16.92 7.48 -25.78
C MET A 1 17.57 6.94 -24.52
N PHE A 2 18.70 7.49 -24.05
CA PHE A 2 19.36 7.04 -22.82
C PHE A 2 18.48 7.10 -21.56
N ALA A 3 17.75 8.19 -21.34
CA ALA A 3 16.83 8.32 -20.20
C ALA A 3 15.71 7.27 -20.22
N ILE A 4 15.10 7.02 -21.40
CA ILE A 4 14.05 6.00 -21.55
C ILE A 4 14.59 4.60 -21.24
N PHE A 5 15.79 4.28 -21.72
CA PHE A 5 16.45 3.02 -21.42
C PHE A 5 16.70 2.85 -19.91
N LEU A 6 17.18 3.91 -19.25
CA LEU A 6 17.44 3.88 -17.81
C LEU A 6 16.13 3.75 -16.99
N THR A 7 15.06 4.45 -17.38
CA THR A 7 13.74 4.31 -16.73
C THR A 7 13.18 2.91 -16.92
N LEU A 8 13.25 2.34 -18.13
CA LEU A 8 12.77 0.99 -18.40
C LEU A 8 13.57 -0.05 -17.60
N LEU A 9 14.90 0.05 -17.60
CA LEU A 9 15.75 -0.84 -16.84
C LEU A 9 15.45 -0.75 -15.33
N GLY A 10 15.31 0.46 -14.81
CA GLY A 10 14.93 0.70 -13.42
C GLY A 10 13.59 0.09 -13.07
N LEU A 11 12.56 0.30 -13.90
CA LEU A 11 11.23 -0.27 -13.71
C LEU A 11 11.25 -1.81 -13.76
N ILE A 12 12.01 -2.41 -14.67
CA ILE A 12 12.14 -3.87 -14.76
C ILE A 12 12.76 -4.43 -13.48
N ILE A 13 13.86 -3.84 -13.01
CA ILE A 13 14.53 -4.28 -11.77
C ILE A 13 13.59 -4.10 -10.57
N PHE A 14 12.96 -2.93 -10.47
CA PHE A 14 12.02 -2.62 -9.39
C PHE A 14 10.85 -3.61 -9.35
N GLU A 15 10.26 -3.91 -10.50
CA GLU A 15 9.13 -4.84 -10.59
C GLU A 15 9.53 -6.27 -10.21
N ILE A 16 10.71 -6.73 -10.65
CA ILE A 16 11.21 -8.07 -10.29
C ILE A 16 11.41 -8.18 -8.78
N VAL A 17 12.07 -7.20 -8.15
CA VAL A 17 12.33 -7.23 -6.71
C VAL A 17 11.03 -7.12 -5.93
N SER A 18 10.20 -6.12 -6.23
CA SER A 18 8.95 -5.89 -5.50
C SER A 18 7.95 -7.03 -5.64
N SER A 19 7.92 -7.71 -6.80
CA SER A 19 7.03 -8.86 -7.03
C SER A 19 7.40 -10.04 -6.14
N ILE A 20 8.69 -10.35 -5.99
CA ILE A 20 9.16 -11.44 -5.12
C ILE A 20 8.85 -11.13 -3.66
N ASP A 21 9.19 -9.94 -3.18
CA ASP A 21 8.94 -9.54 -1.78
C ASP A 21 7.44 -9.63 -1.44
N ASN A 22 6.59 -9.10 -2.31
CA ASN A 22 5.14 -9.18 -2.14
C ASN A 22 4.63 -10.63 -2.15
N ALA A 23 5.22 -11.52 -2.96
CA ALA A 23 4.84 -12.93 -2.98
C ALA A 23 5.28 -13.67 -1.71
N VAL A 24 6.48 -13.39 -1.21
CA VAL A 24 7.02 -14.04 0.00
C VAL A 24 6.22 -13.65 1.24
N VAL A 25 5.93 -12.37 1.44
CA VAL A 25 5.13 -11.91 2.59
C VAL A 25 3.73 -12.52 2.57
N ASN A 26 3.07 -12.55 1.41
CA ASN A 26 1.76 -13.17 1.27
C ASN A 26 1.80 -14.70 1.51
N ALA A 27 2.86 -15.38 1.06
CA ALA A 27 3.04 -16.81 1.29
C ALA A 27 3.31 -17.13 2.78
N ASP A 28 4.08 -16.28 3.46
CA ASP A 28 4.38 -16.41 4.88
C ASP A 28 3.12 -16.28 5.72
N VAL A 29 2.32 -15.22 5.51
CA VAL A 29 1.01 -15.04 6.15
C VAL A 29 0.10 -16.23 5.88
N LEU A 30 0.07 -16.73 4.64
CA LEU A 30 -0.73 -17.89 4.26
C LEU A 30 -0.20 -19.22 4.85
N SER A 31 1.06 -19.27 5.28
CA SER A 31 1.67 -20.43 5.95
C SER A 31 1.24 -20.53 7.41
N THR A 32 1.00 -19.38 8.07
CA THR A 32 0.51 -19.33 9.47
C THR A 32 -0.94 -19.82 9.62
N MET A 33 -1.70 -19.94 8.53
CA MET A 33 -3.08 -20.41 8.53
C MET A 33 -3.18 -21.94 8.73
N LYS A 34 -3.57 -22.36 9.94
CA LYS A 34 -3.64 -23.79 10.33
C LYS A 34 -4.74 -24.60 9.62
N SER A 35 -5.84 -23.97 9.19
CA SER A 35 -6.97 -24.67 8.56
C SER A 35 -6.88 -24.64 7.03
N LYS A 36 -6.82 -25.83 6.42
CA LYS A 36 -6.80 -25.99 4.95
C LYS A 36 -8.06 -25.44 4.27
N ALA A 37 -9.21 -25.51 4.94
CA ALA A 37 -10.47 -24.98 4.42
C ALA A 37 -10.48 -23.45 4.42
N ALA A 38 -10.01 -22.81 5.49
CA ALA A 38 -9.89 -21.36 5.59
C ALA A 38 -8.89 -20.81 4.56
N LYS A 39 -7.75 -21.50 4.37
CA LYS A 39 -6.74 -21.15 3.35
C LYS A 39 -7.32 -21.17 1.93
N ARG A 40 -8.11 -22.20 1.59
CA ARG A 40 -8.78 -22.28 0.27
C ARG A 40 -9.83 -21.19 0.10
N PHE A 41 -10.64 -20.94 1.12
CA PHE A 41 -11.64 -19.87 1.09
C PHE A 41 -10.99 -18.49 0.90
N PHE A 42 -9.90 -18.21 1.63
CA PHE A 42 -9.15 -16.96 1.50
C PHE A 42 -8.52 -16.82 0.10
N LEU A 43 -7.95 -17.89 -0.44
CA LEU A 43 -7.39 -17.85 -1.80
C LEU A 43 -8.47 -17.63 -2.87
N THR A 44 -9.68 -18.16 -2.70
CA THR A 44 -10.74 -17.96 -3.71
C THR A 44 -11.45 -16.61 -3.53
N TRP A 45 -11.95 -16.32 -2.33
CA TRP A 45 -12.74 -15.12 -2.06
C TRP A 45 -11.90 -13.91 -1.71
N GLY A 46 -10.77 -14.10 -1.03
CA GLY A 46 -9.86 -13.01 -0.68
C GLY A 46 -9.17 -12.45 -1.92
N ILE A 47 -8.68 -13.30 -2.83
CA ILE A 47 -8.13 -12.82 -4.11
C ILE A 47 -9.22 -12.16 -4.97
N LEU A 48 -10.42 -12.75 -5.05
CA LEU A 48 -11.54 -12.16 -5.79
C LEU A 48 -11.92 -10.79 -5.22
N PHE A 49 -12.00 -10.66 -3.90
CA PHE A 49 -12.25 -9.36 -3.25
C PHE A 49 -11.14 -8.36 -3.53
N ALA A 50 -9.87 -8.75 -3.39
CA ALA A 50 -8.72 -7.89 -3.64
C ALA A 50 -8.69 -7.38 -5.10
N VAL A 51 -9.01 -8.24 -6.07
CA VAL A 51 -8.99 -7.86 -7.48
C VAL A 51 -10.23 -7.06 -7.87
N PHE A 52 -11.44 -7.48 -7.51
CA PHE A 52 -12.64 -6.80 -7.99
C PHE A 52 -13.04 -5.61 -7.13
N VAL A 53 -12.96 -5.72 -5.80
CA VAL A 53 -13.37 -4.64 -4.90
C VAL A 53 -12.23 -3.64 -4.73
N VAL A 54 -11.06 -4.08 -4.27
CA VAL A 54 -9.96 -3.16 -3.96
C VAL A 54 -9.38 -2.55 -5.24
N ARG A 55 -9.25 -3.31 -6.33
CA ARG A 55 -8.68 -2.77 -7.57
C ARG A 55 -9.73 -2.25 -8.56
N GLY A 56 -10.94 -2.79 -8.55
CA GLY A 56 -12.02 -2.32 -9.41
C GLY A 56 -12.85 -1.21 -8.79
N PHE A 57 -13.51 -1.48 -7.66
CA PHE A 57 -14.43 -0.52 -7.04
C PHE A 57 -13.76 0.61 -6.26
N LEU A 58 -12.69 0.33 -5.52
CA LEU A 58 -12.05 1.36 -4.67
C LEU A 58 -11.64 2.61 -5.47
N PRO A 59 -11.03 2.52 -6.67
CA PRO A 59 -10.75 3.71 -7.47
C PRO A 59 -12.00 4.53 -7.81
N SER A 60 -13.13 3.91 -8.15
CA SER A 60 -14.37 4.67 -8.40
C SER A 60 -14.89 5.37 -7.15
N VAL A 61 -14.77 4.73 -5.98
CA VAL A 61 -15.20 5.35 -4.71
C VAL A 61 -14.34 6.57 -4.41
N ILE A 62 -13.03 6.47 -4.62
CA ILE A 62 -12.09 7.59 -4.43
C ILE A 62 -12.45 8.74 -5.37
N VAL A 63 -12.69 8.47 -6.65
CA VAL A 63 -13.07 9.49 -7.64
C VAL A 63 -14.43 10.12 -7.32
N PHE A 64 -15.42 9.33 -6.89
CA PHE A 64 -16.73 9.83 -6.46
C PHE A 64 -16.64 10.75 -5.24
N LEU A 65 -15.79 10.42 -4.26
CA LEU A 65 -15.56 11.27 -3.09
C LEU A 65 -14.82 12.57 -3.44
N ALA A 66 -14.01 12.56 -4.50
CA ALA A 66 -13.31 13.73 -5.02
C ALA A 66 -14.27 14.73 -5.66
N ASP A 67 -15.14 14.21 -6.51
CA ASP A 67 -16.11 14.98 -7.26
C ASP A 67 -17.47 14.28 -7.20
N PRO A 68 -18.34 14.66 -6.26
CA PRO A 68 -19.67 14.07 -6.15
C PRO A 68 -20.57 14.39 -7.35
N SER A 69 -20.21 15.37 -8.20
CA SER A 69 -21.08 15.89 -9.27
C SER A 69 -21.21 14.94 -10.47
N ILE A 70 -20.20 14.10 -10.72
CA ILE A 70 -20.20 13.04 -11.75
C ILE A 70 -21.15 11.88 -11.43
N GLY A 71 -21.60 11.75 -10.17
CA GLY A 71 -22.50 10.70 -9.73
C GLY A 71 -21.87 9.29 -9.70
N VAL A 72 -22.51 8.36 -9.01
CA VAL A 72 -21.97 6.99 -8.77
C VAL A 72 -21.75 6.21 -10.08
N PHE A 73 -22.67 6.34 -11.04
CA PHE A 73 -22.54 5.68 -12.34
C PHE A 73 -21.48 6.32 -13.24
N GLY A 74 -21.26 7.64 -13.12
CA GLY A 74 -20.17 8.33 -13.82
C GLY A 74 -18.81 7.92 -13.27
N ALA A 75 -18.68 7.80 -11.94
CA ALA A 75 -17.45 7.34 -11.29
C ALA A 75 -17.09 5.88 -11.61
N LEU A 76 -18.08 5.01 -11.85
CA LEU A 76 -17.83 3.64 -12.33
C LEU A 76 -17.40 3.60 -13.81
N GLN A 77 -18.03 4.41 -14.66
CA GLN A 77 -17.65 4.51 -16.07
C GLN A 77 -16.26 5.13 -16.26
N ALA A 78 -15.89 6.06 -15.37
CA ALA A 78 -14.57 6.69 -15.32
C ALA A 78 -13.41 5.69 -15.16
N ILE A 79 -13.64 4.49 -14.63
CA ILE A 79 -12.58 3.45 -14.54
C ILE A 79 -12.23 2.90 -15.94
N TRP A 80 -13.21 2.77 -16.81
CA TRP A 80 -13.03 2.21 -18.16
C TRP A 80 -12.76 3.27 -19.23
N GLN A 81 -13.15 4.52 -18.98
CA GLN A 81 -12.97 5.62 -19.91
C GLN A 81 -11.81 6.51 -19.47
N THR A 82 -10.81 6.66 -20.34
CA THR A 82 -9.76 7.66 -20.17
C THR A 82 -10.31 9.03 -20.56
N ASP A 83 -11.22 9.57 -19.75
CA ASP A 83 -11.73 10.92 -19.94
C ASP A 83 -10.86 11.93 -19.15
N SER A 84 -10.68 13.11 -19.73
CA SER A 84 -9.93 14.24 -19.16
C SER A 84 -10.42 14.66 -17.77
N GLY A 85 -11.71 14.48 -17.49
CA GLY A 85 -12.30 14.72 -16.17
C GLY A 85 -11.79 13.74 -15.10
N VAL A 86 -11.52 12.48 -15.46
CA VAL A 86 -11.02 11.45 -14.55
C VAL A 86 -9.59 11.75 -14.14
N THR A 87 -8.74 12.14 -15.09
CA THR A 87 -7.35 12.52 -14.81
C THR A 87 -7.30 13.70 -13.84
N SER A 88 -8.15 14.71 -14.04
CA SER A 88 -8.22 15.89 -13.18
C SER A 88 -8.72 15.54 -11.77
N ALA A 89 -9.73 14.66 -11.66
CA ALA A 89 -10.22 14.18 -10.37
C ALA A 89 -9.17 13.34 -9.63
N VAL A 90 -8.44 12.47 -10.35
CA VAL A 90 -7.35 11.68 -9.77
C VAL A 90 -6.21 12.59 -9.30
N GLU A 91 -5.81 13.59 -10.09
CA GLU A 91 -4.81 14.58 -9.70
C GLU A 91 -5.24 15.36 -8.45
N ALA A 92 -6.51 15.72 -8.33
CA ALA A 92 -7.04 16.42 -7.15
C ALA A 92 -6.94 15.58 -5.86
N VAL A 93 -7.13 14.26 -5.95
CA VAL A 93 -7.10 13.36 -4.78
C VAL A 93 -5.71 12.83 -4.46
N THR A 94 -4.85 12.72 -5.47
CA THR A 94 -3.49 12.17 -5.33
C THR A 94 -2.73 12.76 -4.13
N PRO A 95 -2.71 14.09 -3.88
CA PRO A 95 -2.03 14.67 -2.72
C PRO A 95 -2.55 14.14 -1.38
N VAL A 96 -3.86 13.98 -1.23
CA VAL A 96 -4.48 13.52 0.03
C VAL A 96 -4.08 12.07 0.32
N ILE A 97 -4.13 11.19 -0.69
CA ILE A 97 -3.71 9.79 -0.56
C ILE A 97 -2.21 9.72 -0.26
N MET A 98 -1.40 10.54 -0.94
CA MET A 98 0.04 10.60 -0.71
C MET A 98 0.39 11.07 0.70
N ILE A 99 -0.31 12.07 1.25
CA ILE A 99 -0.09 12.53 2.62
C ILE A 99 -0.44 11.42 3.62
N ALA A 100 -1.58 10.74 3.44
CA ALA A 100 -1.98 9.64 4.30
C ALA A 100 -0.95 8.49 4.27
N GLY A 101 -0.50 8.10 3.07
CA GLY A 101 0.54 7.09 2.90
C GLY A 101 1.90 7.53 3.48
N GLY A 102 2.29 8.78 3.28
CA GLY A 102 3.51 9.37 3.83
C GLY A 102 3.50 9.39 5.36
N MET A 103 2.39 9.83 5.97
CA MET A 103 2.18 9.77 7.41
C MET A 103 2.27 8.34 7.94
N PHE A 104 1.65 7.37 7.26
CA PHE A 104 1.73 5.96 7.64
C PHE A 104 3.19 5.46 7.64
N LEU A 105 3.97 5.79 6.61
CA LEU A 105 5.38 5.39 6.54
C LEU A 105 6.23 6.04 7.64
N VAL A 106 5.97 7.31 7.97
CA VAL A 106 6.64 7.99 9.10
C VAL A 106 6.30 7.31 10.43
N LEU A 107 5.03 6.96 10.65
CA LEU A 107 4.60 6.24 11.84
C LEU A 107 5.19 4.83 11.90
N LEU A 108 5.28 4.12 10.78
CA LEU A 108 5.90 2.80 10.70
C LEU A 108 7.40 2.88 11.01
N TRP A 109 8.09 3.89 10.48
CA TRP A 109 9.49 4.15 10.80
C TRP A 109 9.69 4.48 12.28
N ALA A 110 8.83 5.32 12.85
CA ALA A 110 8.87 5.63 14.29
C ALA A 110 8.57 4.39 15.15
N HIS A 111 7.59 3.58 14.75
CA HIS A 111 7.30 2.31 15.41
C HIS A 111 8.51 1.38 15.39
N TRP A 112 9.11 1.18 14.21
CA TRP A 112 10.35 0.41 14.10
C TRP A 112 11.45 1.01 14.98
N LEU A 113 11.64 2.33 14.98
CA LEU A 113 12.71 2.98 15.74
C LEU A 113 12.57 2.81 17.25
N PHE A 114 11.36 2.94 17.79
CA PHE A 114 11.12 3.00 19.23
C PHE A 114 10.62 1.69 19.85
N MET A 115 9.89 0.85 19.11
CA MET A 115 9.18 -0.32 19.66
C MET A 115 9.84 -1.66 19.30
N GLU A 116 10.58 -1.74 18.21
CA GLU A 116 11.16 -3.01 17.77
C GLU A 116 12.47 -3.31 18.50
N ASP A 117 12.60 -4.53 19.02
CA ASP A 117 13.80 -5.00 19.69
C ASP A 117 14.95 -5.19 18.68
N LYS A 118 15.97 -4.33 18.75
CA LYS A 118 17.16 -4.43 17.89
C LYS A 118 18.38 -4.86 18.70
N LYS A 119 19.24 -5.67 18.07
CA LYS A 119 20.59 -5.91 18.56
C LYS A 119 21.48 -4.75 18.12
N PHE A 120 21.55 -3.72 18.96
CA PHE A 120 22.31 -2.51 18.71
C PHE A 120 23.82 -2.78 18.66
N GLY A 121 24.45 -2.28 17.61
CA GLY A 121 25.91 -2.34 17.43
C GLY A 121 26.61 -1.06 17.90
N LEU A 122 25.86 0.04 18.11
CA LEU A 122 26.39 1.34 18.48
C LEU A 122 26.06 1.70 19.95
N PRO A 123 26.99 2.36 20.67
CA PRO A 123 26.93 2.49 22.14
C PRO A 123 25.84 3.42 22.71
N HIS A 124 25.08 4.13 21.88
CA HIS A 124 24.08 5.13 22.32
C HIS A 124 22.65 4.82 21.87
N GLU A 125 22.41 3.70 21.19
CA GLU A 125 21.08 3.33 20.69
C GLU A 125 20.11 2.88 21.81
N TRP A 126 20.64 2.49 22.98
CA TRP A 126 19.83 2.09 24.15
C TRP A 126 18.96 3.24 24.71
N TYR A 127 19.43 4.49 24.61
CA TYR A 127 18.67 5.67 25.05
C TYR A 127 17.37 5.84 24.27
N VAL A 128 17.41 5.54 22.97
CA VAL A 128 16.26 5.70 22.06
C VAL A 128 15.15 4.71 22.41
N GLN A 129 15.49 3.45 22.71
CA GLN A 129 14.51 2.47 23.18
C GLN A 129 13.97 2.79 24.58
N THR A 130 14.84 3.17 25.51
CA THR A 130 14.44 3.38 26.92
C THR A 130 13.45 4.53 27.09
N TYR A 131 13.66 5.65 26.37
CA TYR A 131 12.77 6.81 26.44
C TYR A 131 11.64 6.78 25.40
N GLY A 132 11.86 6.14 24.24
CA GLY A 132 10.84 5.97 23.20
C GLY A 132 9.70 5.04 23.61
N ALA A 133 9.99 3.99 24.38
CA ALA A 133 8.99 3.08 24.92
C ALA A 133 7.97 3.79 25.84
N VAL A 134 8.38 4.83 26.57
CA VAL A 134 7.51 5.57 27.53
C VAL A 134 6.37 6.32 26.83
N TRP A 135 6.55 6.73 25.57
CA TRP A 135 5.54 7.49 24.81
C TRP A 135 4.62 6.60 23.96
N PHE A 136 4.99 5.34 23.71
CA PHE A 136 4.27 4.44 22.79
C PHE A 136 3.78 3.12 23.43
N TYR A 137 4.08 2.87 24.71
CA TYR A 137 3.45 1.81 25.51
C TYR A 137 2.33 2.36 26.40
N SER A 138 1.09 1.94 26.12
CA SER A 138 -0.04 1.92 27.07
C SER A 138 -0.68 0.54 27.05
#